data_AF-A0A819AX02-F1
#
_entry.id   AF-A0A819AX02-F1
#
_cell.length_a   1.000
_cell.length_b   1.000
_cell.length_c   1.000
_cell.angle_alpha   90.00
_cell.angle_beta   90.00
_cell.angle_gamma   90.00
#
_symmetry.space_group_name_H-M   'P 1'
#
loop_
_entity.id
_entity.type
_entity.pdbx_description
1 polymer ?
#
loop_
_entity_poly.entity_id
_entity_poly.type
_entity_poly.pdbx_seq_one_letter_code
_entity_poly.pdbx_strand_id
1 'polypeptide(L)'
;MMLMTGNGSRPQSLVISDFNNDDQMDIGVVNSREQNIGIFLGYGNISFANQVTYSPGLYSSPCSMAVGDFNNDTRMDIVFASCDADSVGIILGYGNGSFGNVMPYSTGSSSSRYSVAVGDINNDTLEDVVIVNYDHNTLGVFLGYGNGTFASIILFPLEYGSNPFSIVIGDFNNDRKLDIAVANSGTDSLNILLQTC
;
A
#
# COMPACT_ATOMS: atom_id res chain seq x y z
N MET A 1 22.62 13.91 1.28
CA MET A 1 22.69 12.83 0.26
C MET A 1 21.50 12.98 -0.68
N MET A 2 21.63 12.63 -1.96
CA MET A 2 20.52 12.63 -2.93
C MET A 2 20.43 11.23 -3.55
N LEU A 3 19.26 10.60 -3.47
CA LEU A 3 18.97 9.33 -4.12
C LEU A 3 18.27 9.59 -5.46
N MET A 4 18.79 8.98 -6.53
CA MET A 4 18.24 9.13 -7.87
C MET A 4 17.24 8.00 -8.14
N THR A 5 15.99 8.33 -8.42
CA THR A 5 14.92 7.35 -8.71
C THR A 5 14.67 7.14 -10.22
N GLY A 6 15.58 7.65 -11.07
CA GLY A 6 15.44 7.69 -12.53
C GLY A 6 15.03 9.08 -13.06
N ASN A 7 15.41 9.39 -14.30
CA ASN A 7 15.14 10.69 -14.89
C ASN A 7 13.66 10.81 -15.29
N GLY A 8 12.93 11.73 -14.65
CA GLY A 8 11.51 11.92 -14.91
C GLY A 8 10.59 10.88 -14.27
N SER A 9 11.10 10.08 -13.33
CA SER A 9 10.39 8.99 -12.64
C SER A 9 9.09 9.39 -11.93
N ARG A 10 9.00 10.66 -11.51
CA ARG A 10 7.86 11.23 -10.77
C ARG A 10 7.52 10.37 -9.53
N PRO A 11 8.41 10.34 -8.52
CA PRO A 11 8.17 9.61 -7.28
C PRO A 11 6.93 10.16 -6.57
N GLN A 12 6.00 9.29 -6.15
CA GLN A 12 4.70 9.70 -5.56
C GLN A 12 4.46 9.18 -4.15
N SER A 13 4.95 7.98 -3.84
CA SER A 13 4.77 7.34 -2.53
C SER A 13 6.08 6.74 -2.06
N LEU A 14 6.29 6.74 -0.76
CA LEU A 14 7.44 6.16 -0.09
C LEU A 14 6.97 5.24 1.04
N VAL A 15 7.70 4.17 1.27
CA VAL A 15 7.56 3.30 2.45
C VAL A 15 8.95 3.02 3.01
N ILE A 16 9.01 2.77 4.32
CA ILE A 16 10.23 2.40 5.03
C ILE A 16 10.02 1.02 5.63
N SER A 17 10.93 0.09 5.36
CA SER A 17 10.86 -1.28 5.85
C SER A 17 12.21 -1.96 5.73
N ASP A 18 12.42 -3.08 6.40
CA ASP A 18 13.57 -3.95 6.18
C ASP A 18 13.19 -5.00 5.11
N PHE A 19 13.59 -4.79 3.86
CA PHE A 19 13.22 -5.66 2.74
C PHE A 19 14.21 -6.82 2.53
N ASN A 20 15.39 -6.76 3.15
CA ASN A 20 16.44 -7.76 3.03
C ASN A 20 16.80 -8.47 4.34
N ASN A 21 16.00 -8.25 5.40
CA ASN A 21 16.12 -8.84 6.72
C ASN A 21 17.51 -8.65 7.34
N ASP A 22 18.09 -7.47 7.17
CA ASP A 22 19.42 -7.13 7.71
C ASP A 22 19.39 -6.17 8.92
N ASP A 23 18.20 -6.00 9.51
CA ASP A 23 17.87 -5.10 10.63
C ASP A 23 18.13 -3.62 10.33
N GLN A 24 18.27 -3.24 9.06
CA GLN A 24 18.42 -1.84 8.64
C GLN A 24 17.22 -1.41 7.81
N MET A 25 16.86 -0.14 7.96
CA MET A 25 15.72 0.42 7.24
C MET A 25 16.09 0.74 5.80
N ASP A 26 15.32 0.16 4.88
CA ASP A 26 15.35 0.41 3.45
C ASP A 26 14.27 1.41 3.04
N ILE A 27 14.30 1.85 1.78
CA ILE A 27 13.30 2.74 1.20
C ILE A 27 12.67 2.08 -0.03
N GLY A 28 11.36 1.93 -0.02
CA GLY A 28 10.57 1.63 -1.21
C GLY A 28 9.99 2.91 -1.81
N VAL A 29 10.04 3.05 -3.13
CA VAL A 29 9.55 4.23 -3.85
C VAL A 29 8.65 3.82 -4.99
N VAL A 30 7.49 4.46 -5.09
CA VAL A 30 6.62 4.39 -6.26
C VAL A 30 7.04 5.43 -7.29
N ASN A 31 7.51 4.98 -8.46
CA ASN A 31 7.87 5.82 -9.60
C ASN A 31 6.76 5.80 -10.65
N SER A 32 5.74 6.65 -10.43
CA SER A 32 4.49 6.59 -11.19
C SER A 32 4.65 6.75 -12.71
N ARG A 33 5.59 7.58 -13.19
CA ARG A 33 5.77 7.82 -14.63
C ARG A 33 6.52 6.69 -15.33
N GLU A 34 7.49 6.10 -14.64
CA GLU A 34 8.26 4.95 -15.13
C GLU A 34 7.57 3.62 -14.83
N GLN A 35 6.36 3.67 -14.25
CA GLN A 35 5.50 2.51 -13.98
C GLN A 35 6.24 1.40 -13.23
N ASN A 36 7.02 1.79 -12.23
CA ASN A 36 7.77 0.84 -11.41
C ASN A 36 7.76 1.23 -9.94
N ILE A 37 8.06 0.23 -9.12
CA ILE A 37 8.46 0.38 -7.73
C ILE A 37 9.96 0.22 -7.72
N GLY A 38 10.69 0.96 -6.90
CA GLY A 38 12.06 0.57 -6.67
C GLY A 38 12.52 0.74 -5.26
N ILE A 39 13.51 -0.06 -4.92
CA ILE A 39 13.94 -0.35 -3.57
C ILE A 39 15.39 0.10 -3.42
N PHE A 40 15.65 0.90 -2.40
CA PHE A 40 16.98 1.31 -1.97
C PHE A 40 17.30 0.57 -0.67
N LEU A 41 18.24 -0.37 -0.73
CA LEU A 41 18.70 -1.08 0.47
C LEU A 41 19.59 -0.17 1.31
N GLY A 42 19.33 -0.07 2.61
CA GLY A 42 20.08 0.70 3.58
C GLY A 42 21.36 -0.02 4.01
N TYR A 43 22.35 0.76 4.42
CA TYR A 43 23.58 0.25 5.04
C TYR A 43 23.70 0.65 6.52
N GLY A 44 22.59 1.05 7.15
CA GLY A 44 22.52 1.31 8.61
C GLY A 44 23.28 2.55 9.07
N ASN A 45 23.90 3.26 8.14
CA ASN A 45 24.77 4.41 8.37
C ASN A 45 24.35 5.59 7.49
N ILE A 46 23.03 5.78 7.32
CA ILE A 46 22.38 6.80 6.49
C ILE A 46 22.77 6.79 4.99
N SER A 47 23.44 5.73 4.52
CA SER A 47 23.74 5.50 3.11
C SER A 47 22.97 4.29 2.57
N PHE A 48 22.79 4.26 1.25
CA PHE A 48 21.93 3.29 0.58
C PHE A 48 22.57 2.80 -0.73
N ALA A 49 22.22 1.58 -1.15
CA ALA A 49 22.51 1.04 -2.46
C ALA A 49 21.79 1.82 -3.57
N ASN A 50 22.19 1.62 -4.83
CA ASN A 50 21.40 2.09 -5.97
C ASN A 50 20.05 1.36 -6.02
N GLN A 51 19.04 2.04 -6.55
CA GLN A 51 17.70 1.48 -6.65
C GLN A 51 17.68 0.22 -7.52
N VAL A 52 17.00 -0.82 -7.03
CA VAL A 52 16.54 -1.94 -7.85
C VAL A 52 15.06 -1.72 -8.16
N THR A 53 14.68 -1.77 -9.44
CA THR A 53 13.32 -1.47 -9.88
C THR A 53 12.56 -2.73 -10.27
N TYR A 54 11.29 -2.81 -9.86
CA TYR A 54 10.32 -3.86 -10.15
C TYR A 54 9.16 -3.24 -10.93
N SER A 55 8.93 -3.75 -12.14
CA SER A 55 7.85 -3.27 -13.02
C SER A 55 6.61 -4.13 -12.80
N PRO A 56 5.46 -3.56 -12.36
CA PRO A 56 4.26 -4.35 -12.11
C PRO A 56 3.53 -4.82 -13.37
N GLY A 57 3.99 -4.40 -14.55
CA GLY A 57 3.46 -4.83 -15.85
C GLY A 57 2.71 -3.72 -16.60
N LEU A 58 2.25 -4.05 -17.82
CA LEU A 58 1.87 -3.12 -18.90
C LEU A 58 0.66 -2.19 -18.65
N TYR A 59 0.07 -2.21 -17.45
CA TYR A 59 -1.11 -1.40 -17.12
C TYR A 59 -1.10 -0.92 -15.67
N SER A 60 0.07 -0.60 -15.11
CA SER A 60 0.15 -0.12 -13.74
C SER A 60 0.80 1.26 -13.69
N SER A 61 0.04 2.25 -13.26
CA SER A 61 0.55 3.58 -12.89
C SER A 61 0.51 3.63 -11.38
N PRO A 62 1.46 2.96 -10.70
CA PRO A 62 1.44 2.87 -9.25
C PRO A 62 1.50 4.28 -8.68
N CYS A 63 0.70 4.55 -7.65
CA CYS A 63 0.63 5.88 -7.04
C CYS A 63 0.65 5.88 -5.51
N SER A 64 0.27 4.76 -4.88
CA SER A 64 0.35 4.55 -3.43
C SER A 64 0.91 3.18 -3.16
N MET A 65 1.65 3.02 -2.06
CA MET A 65 2.23 1.74 -1.65
C MET A 65 2.21 1.61 -0.13
N ALA A 66 2.03 0.38 0.33
CA ALA A 66 2.16 -0.03 1.73
C ALA A 66 2.91 -1.38 1.79
N VAL A 67 3.33 -1.76 2.99
CA VAL A 67 4.12 -2.97 3.25
C VAL A 67 3.50 -3.75 4.42
N GLY A 68 3.63 -5.07 4.39
CA GLY A 68 3.15 -5.98 5.43
C GLY A 68 3.65 -7.40 5.18
N ASP A 69 3.44 -8.31 6.13
CA ASP A 69 3.68 -9.75 5.91
C ASP A 69 2.35 -10.41 5.51
N PHE A 70 2.13 -10.58 4.21
CA PHE A 70 0.84 -11.07 3.70
C PHE A 70 0.75 -12.60 3.69
N ASN A 71 1.88 -13.29 3.88
CA ASN A 71 1.99 -14.74 3.77
C ASN A 71 2.53 -15.44 5.04
N ASN A 72 2.71 -14.69 6.13
CA ASN A 72 3.21 -15.13 7.43
C ASN A 72 4.60 -15.79 7.35
N ASP A 73 5.45 -15.35 6.41
CA ASP A 73 6.81 -15.85 6.27
C ASP A 73 7.88 -14.95 6.93
N THR A 74 7.44 -13.91 7.64
CA THR A 74 8.25 -12.91 8.37
C THR A 74 9.11 -12.04 7.46
N ARG A 75 8.77 -11.94 6.17
CA ARG A 75 9.40 -11.04 5.21
C ARG A 75 8.41 -9.98 4.77
N MET A 76 8.94 -8.81 4.46
CA MET A 76 8.12 -7.69 4.04
C MET A 76 7.69 -7.88 2.59
N ASP A 77 6.38 -7.99 2.40
CA ASP A 77 5.70 -7.95 1.12
C ASP A 77 5.27 -6.52 0.79
N ILE A 78 4.88 -6.31 -0.47
CA ILE A 78 4.45 -5.00 -0.98
C ILE A 78 3.03 -5.09 -1.54
N VAL A 79 2.21 -4.13 -1.17
CA VAL A 79 0.98 -3.79 -1.90
C VAL A 79 1.12 -2.41 -2.50
N PHE A 80 0.69 -2.26 -3.75
CA PHE A 80 0.58 -0.95 -4.39
C PHE A 80 -0.77 -0.79 -5.07
N ALA A 81 -1.27 0.44 -5.10
CA ALA A 81 -2.46 0.78 -5.86
C ALA A 81 -2.08 1.41 -7.20
N SER A 82 -2.80 1.03 -8.26
CA SER A 82 -2.65 1.64 -9.58
C SER A 82 -3.66 2.75 -9.77
N CYS A 83 -3.22 3.98 -10.04
CA CYS A 83 -4.13 5.10 -10.28
C CYS A 83 -4.79 5.06 -11.67
N ASP A 84 -4.16 4.35 -12.62
CA ASP A 84 -4.64 4.24 -14.00
C ASP A 84 -5.22 2.84 -14.31
N ALA A 85 -5.39 2.00 -13.30
CA ALA A 85 -6.02 0.69 -13.43
C ALA A 85 -6.93 0.35 -12.25
N ASP A 86 -7.89 -0.52 -12.51
CA ASP A 86 -8.94 -0.92 -11.55
C ASP A 86 -8.41 -2.02 -10.61
N SER A 87 -7.18 -1.84 -10.10
CA SER A 87 -6.50 -2.87 -9.34
C SER A 87 -5.49 -2.36 -8.32
N VAL A 88 -5.32 -3.18 -7.28
CA VAL A 88 -4.11 -3.21 -6.46
C VAL A 88 -3.24 -4.39 -6.90
N GLY A 89 -1.93 -4.25 -6.79
CA GLY A 89 -0.99 -5.35 -7.00
C GLY A 89 -0.31 -5.74 -5.71
N ILE A 90 -0.25 -7.05 -5.46
CA ILE A 90 0.49 -7.67 -4.36
C ILE A 90 1.79 -8.25 -4.92
N ILE A 91 2.90 -8.06 -4.23
CA ILE A 91 4.20 -8.61 -4.59
C ILE A 91 4.85 -9.19 -3.33
N LEU A 92 5.09 -10.50 -3.33
CA LEU A 92 5.70 -11.19 -2.20
C LEU A 92 7.22 -10.97 -2.18
N GLY A 93 7.77 -10.68 -0.99
CA GLY A 93 9.18 -10.50 -0.73
C GLY A 93 9.90 -11.83 -0.53
N TYR A 94 11.14 -11.92 -1.02
CA TYR A 94 12.01 -13.07 -0.75
C TYR A 94 12.96 -12.82 0.43
N GLY A 95 12.88 -11.66 1.09
CA GLY A 95 13.64 -11.33 2.30
C GLY A 95 15.13 -11.09 2.03
N ASN A 96 15.48 -10.78 0.80
CA ASN A 96 16.85 -10.44 0.37
C ASN A 96 16.87 -9.16 -0.50
N GLY A 97 15.81 -8.34 -0.40
CA GLY A 97 15.59 -7.17 -1.25
C GLY A 97 15.01 -7.49 -2.63
N SER A 98 14.72 -8.77 -2.93
CA SER A 98 14.05 -9.20 -4.16
C SER A 98 12.61 -9.64 -3.96
N PHE A 99 11.82 -9.51 -5.02
CA PHE A 99 10.37 -9.69 -5.00
C PHE A 99 9.92 -10.60 -6.14
N GLY A 100 8.80 -11.30 -5.91
CA GLY A 100 8.18 -12.19 -6.87
C GLY A 100 7.41 -11.48 -7.98
N ASN A 101 6.52 -12.23 -8.62
CA ASN A 101 5.61 -11.70 -9.63
C ASN A 101 4.45 -10.92 -8.98
N VAL A 102 3.91 -9.97 -9.73
CA VAL A 102 2.75 -9.18 -9.29
C VAL A 102 1.47 -10.00 -9.41
N MET A 103 0.71 -10.02 -8.33
CA MET A 103 -0.63 -10.60 -8.26
C MET A 103 -1.67 -9.48 -8.23
N PRO A 104 -2.44 -9.29 -9.32
CA PRO A 104 -3.43 -8.22 -9.40
C PRO A 104 -4.74 -8.62 -8.70
N TYR A 105 -5.32 -7.68 -7.97
CA TYR A 105 -6.64 -7.77 -7.35
C TYR A 105 -7.52 -6.62 -7.84
N SER A 106 -8.69 -6.96 -8.36
CA SER A 106 -9.63 -5.96 -8.88
C SER A 106 -10.24 -5.12 -7.77
N THR A 107 -10.33 -3.81 -7.96
CA THR A 107 -11.03 -2.86 -7.08
C THR A 107 -12.47 -2.59 -7.53
N GLY A 108 -12.92 -3.23 -8.62
CA GLY A 108 -14.30 -3.17 -9.12
C GLY A 108 -14.79 -1.81 -9.62
N SER A 109 -13.93 -0.78 -9.66
CA SER A 109 -14.28 0.60 -10.00
C SER A 109 -13.37 1.12 -11.12
N SER A 110 -13.94 1.89 -12.05
CA SER A 110 -13.19 2.43 -13.19
C SER A 110 -12.11 3.41 -12.73
N SER A 111 -10.89 3.21 -13.20
CA SER A 111 -9.62 3.89 -12.95
C SER A 111 -9.74 5.19 -12.16
N SER A 112 -9.19 5.21 -10.95
CA SER A 112 -9.31 6.33 -10.02
C SER A 112 -8.06 6.48 -9.17
N ARG A 113 -7.89 7.63 -8.51
CA ARG A 113 -6.80 7.80 -7.53
C ARG A 113 -7.08 6.98 -6.27
N TYR A 114 -6.10 6.16 -5.89
CA TYR A 114 -6.18 5.32 -4.69
C TYR A 114 -5.08 5.66 -3.69
N SER A 115 -5.43 5.60 -2.40
CA SER A 115 -4.48 5.47 -1.30
C SER A 115 -4.67 4.08 -0.68
N VAL A 116 -3.57 3.44 -0.26
CA VAL A 116 -3.57 2.11 0.36
C VAL A 116 -2.94 2.15 1.74
N ALA A 117 -3.51 1.39 2.67
CA ALA A 117 -2.96 1.08 3.98
C ALA A 117 -3.12 -0.42 4.28
N VAL A 118 -2.35 -0.92 5.23
CA VAL A 118 -2.29 -2.33 5.63
C VAL A 118 -2.48 -2.43 7.14
N GLY A 119 -3.20 -3.46 7.60
CA GLY A 119 -3.40 -3.79 9.00
C GLY A 119 -4.41 -4.92 9.17
N ASP A 120 -4.38 -5.63 10.30
CA ASP A 120 -5.41 -6.59 10.71
C ASP A 120 -6.71 -5.86 11.11
N ILE A 121 -7.65 -5.71 10.16
CA ILE A 121 -8.89 -4.93 10.32
C ILE A 121 -10.04 -5.78 10.85
N ASN A 122 -9.96 -7.10 10.69
CA ASN A 122 -10.98 -8.02 11.16
C ASN A 122 -10.59 -8.73 12.49
N ASN A 123 -9.40 -8.45 13.01
CA ASN A 123 -8.81 -9.03 14.23
C ASN A 123 -8.67 -10.56 14.14
N ASP A 124 -8.25 -11.07 12.98
CA ASP A 124 -7.95 -12.49 12.75
C ASP A 124 -6.45 -12.83 12.74
N THR A 125 -5.60 -11.84 13.07
CA THR A 125 -4.13 -11.89 13.10
C THR A 125 -3.45 -11.95 11.73
N LEU A 126 -4.20 -11.71 10.65
CA LEU A 126 -3.68 -11.65 9.29
C LEU A 126 -3.75 -10.21 8.78
N GLU A 127 -2.77 -9.84 7.95
CA GLU A 127 -2.75 -8.51 7.34
C GLU A 127 -3.85 -8.37 6.28
N ASP A 128 -4.72 -7.37 6.46
CA ASP A 128 -5.70 -6.95 5.46
C ASP A 128 -5.18 -5.73 4.68
N VAL A 129 -5.74 -5.51 3.49
CA VAL A 129 -5.45 -4.33 2.67
C VAL A 129 -6.68 -3.43 2.63
N VAL A 130 -6.51 -2.18 3.03
CA VAL A 130 -7.56 -1.15 2.92
C VAL A 130 -7.18 -0.12 1.88
N ILE A 131 -8.13 0.21 1.02
CA ILE A 131 -8.00 1.27 0.03
C ILE A 131 -9.09 2.31 0.17
N VAL A 132 -8.81 3.52 -0.33
CA VAL A 132 -9.85 4.52 -0.59
C VAL A 132 -9.81 4.91 -2.06
N ASN A 133 -10.98 5.08 -2.67
CA ASN A 133 -11.14 5.53 -4.05
C ASN A 133 -11.61 6.98 -4.06
N TYR A 134 -10.73 7.87 -4.52
CA TYR A 134 -10.97 9.31 -4.58
C TYR A 134 -12.21 9.66 -5.42
N ASP A 135 -12.35 9.08 -6.62
CA ASP A 135 -13.38 9.50 -7.57
C ASP A 135 -14.75 8.84 -7.29
N HIS A 136 -14.76 7.69 -6.62
CA HIS A 136 -15.99 6.95 -6.31
C HIS A 136 -16.50 7.16 -4.88
N ASN A 137 -15.75 7.86 -4.02
CA ASN A 137 -16.09 8.05 -2.60
C ASN A 137 -16.34 6.71 -1.90
N THR A 138 -15.43 5.75 -2.06
CA THR A 138 -15.54 4.43 -1.41
C THR A 138 -14.29 4.09 -0.61
N LEU A 139 -14.51 3.34 0.46
CA LEU A 139 -13.49 2.60 1.18
C LEU A 139 -13.64 1.13 0.79
N GLY A 140 -12.53 0.47 0.47
CA GLY A 140 -12.50 -0.94 0.09
C GLY A 140 -11.59 -1.74 1.02
N VAL A 141 -12.00 -2.96 1.38
CA VAL A 141 -11.20 -3.87 2.20
C VAL A 141 -11.01 -5.19 1.46
N PHE A 142 -9.76 -5.62 1.32
CA PHE A 142 -9.39 -6.97 0.92
C PHE A 142 -8.96 -7.73 2.17
N LEU A 143 -9.71 -8.78 2.53
CA LEU A 143 -9.37 -9.61 3.68
C LEU A 143 -8.25 -10.60 3.32
N GLY A 144 -7.21 -10.65 4.13
CA GLY A 144 -6.06 -11.53 3.96
C GLY A 144 -6.38 -12.99 4.29
N TYR A 145 -5.76 -13.92 3.57
CA TYR A 145 -5.78 -15.35 3.93
C TYR A 145 -4.47 -15.82 4.57
N GLY A 146 -3.50 -14.92 4.80
CA GLY A 146 -2.23 -15.25 5.45
C GLY A 146 -1.31 -16.16 4.63
N ASN A 147 -1.54 -16.24 3.32
CA ASN A 147 -0.76 -17.06 2.38
C ASN A 147 -0.35 -16.25 1.12
N GLY A 148 -0.41 -14.92 1.21
CA GLY A 148 -0.17 -14.00 0.09
C GLY A 148 -1.37 -13.79 -0.82
N THR A 149 -2.54 -14.36 -0.48
CA THR A 149 -3.79 -14.18 -1.24
C THR A 149 -4.87 -13.50 -0.41
N PHE A 150 -5.78 -12.83 -1.11
CA PHE A 150 -6.85 -12.04 -0.51
C PHE A 150 -8.23 -12.44 -1.05
N ALA A 151 -9.25 -12.21 -0.24
CA ALA A 151 -10.65 -12.29 -0.64
C ALA A 151 -11.00 -11.21 -1.69
N SER A 152 -12.14 -11.37 -2.35
CA SER A 152 -12.72 -10.28 -3.16
C SER A 152 -13.00 -9.05 -2.30
N ILE A 153 -12.80 -7.87 -2.88
CA ILE A 153 -12.98 -6.59 -2.19
C ILE A 153 -14.41 -6.42 -1.63
N ILE A 154 -14.48 -5.91 -0.40
CA ILE A 154 -15.71 -5.42 0.23
C ILE A 154 -15.70 -3.89 0.15
N LEU A 155 -16.74 -3.30 -0.44
CA LEU A 155 -16.84 -1.86 -0.63
C LEU A 155 -17.83 -1.21 0.34
N PHE A 156 -17.40 -0.14 0.98
CA PHE A 156 -18.19 0.71 1.86
C PHE A 156 -18.31 2.11 1.22
N PRO A 157 -19.54 2.62 1.02
CA PRO A 157 -19.71 3.99 0.54
C PRO A 157 -19.28 4.98 1.64
N LEU A 158 -18.57 6.02 1.23
CA LEU A 158 -18.29 7.20 2.03
C LEU A 158 -19.30 8.29 1.71
N GLU A 159 -19.17 9.43 2.40
CA GLU A 159 -20.00 10.60 2.16
C GLU A 159 -19.91 11.05 0.69
N TYR A 160 -21.04 11.48 0.13
CA TYR A 160 -21.08 11.95 -1.25
C TYR A 160 -20.17 13.19 -1.42
N GLY A 161 -19.26 13.13 -2.40
CA GLY A 161 -18.31 14.21 -2.67
C GLY A 161 -17.17 14.30 -1.65
N SER A 162 -16.93 13.27 -0.83
CA SER A 162 -15.87 13.29 0.17
C SER A 162 -14.47 13.34 -0.43
N ASN A 163 -14.28 12.80 -1.64
CA ASN A 163 -13.01 12.74 -2.35
C ASN A 163 -11.88 12.26 -1.42
N PRO A 164 -11.95 11.00 -0.95
CA PRO A 164 -11.01 10.48 0.04
C PRO A 164 -9.61 10.43 -0.57
N PHE A 165 -8.65 11.06 0.11
CA PHE A 165 -7.32 11.31 -0.46
C PHE A 165 -6.23 10.49 0.21
N SER A 166 -6.36 10.24 1.52
CA SER A 166 -5.37 9.51 2.30
C SER A 166 -6.06 8.68 3.37
N ILE A 167 -5.48 7.53 3.65
CA ILE A 167 -5.92 6.59 4.67
C ILE A 167 -4.75 6.26 5.60
N VAL A 168 -5.04 6.14 6.89
CA VAL A 168 -4.15 5.58 7.89
C VAL A 168 -4.91 4.60 8.77
N ILE A 169 -4.19 3.62 9.31
CA ILE A 169 -4.72 2.58 10.21
C ILE A 169 -3.97 2.69 11.54
N GLY A 170 -4.69 2.56 12.65
CA GLY A 170 -4.11 2.57 13.98
C GLY A 170 -5.17 2.44 15.06
N ASP A 171 -4.77 2.02 16.26
CA ASP A 171 -5.65 2.03 17.43
C ASP A 171 -5.80 3.49 17.93
N PHE A 172 -6.91 4.14 17.57
CA PHE A 172 -7.16 5.55 17.90
C PHE A 172 -7.95 5.70 19.21
N ASN A 173 -8.54 4.62 19.71
CA ASN A 173 -9.43 4.63 20.86
C ASN A 173 -8.86 3.87 22.10
N ASN A 174 -7.72 3.20 21.96
CA ASN A 174 -7.03 2.34 22.92
C ASN A 174 -7.77 1.03 23.29
N ASP A 175 -8.56 0.47 22.38
CA ASP A 175 -9.23 -0.83 22.56
C ASP A 175 -8.42 -2.02 22.03
N ARG A 176 -7.22 -1.76 21.49
CA ARG A 176 -6.30 -2.73 20.88
C ARG A 176 -6.78 -3.32 19.56
N LYS A 177 -7.74 -2.67 18.91
CA LYS A 177 -8.17 -2.98 17.55
C LYS A 177 -7.76 -1.86 16.63
N LEU A 178 -7.55 -2.20 15.35
CA LEU A 178 -7.11 -1.23 14.38
C LEU A 178 -8.33 -0.47 13.83
N ASP A 179 -8.36 0.83 14.12
CA ASP A 179 -9.33 1.76 13.56
C ASP A 179 -8.81 2.32 12.22
N ILE A 180 -9.71 2.85 11.40
CA ILE A 180 -9.37 3.46 10.12
C ILE A 180 -9.66 4.97 10.17
N ALA A 181 -8.71 5.80 9.75
CA ALA A 181 -8.93 7.22 9.54
C ALA A 181 -8.75 7.60 8.07
N VAL A 182 -9.70 8.37 7.52
CA VAL A 182 -9.75 8.79 6.12
C VAL A 182 -9.84 10.31 6.03
N ALA A 183 -8.87 10.92 5.34
CA ALA A 183 -8.88 12.35 5.02
C ALA A 183 -9.70 12.60 3.74
N ASN A 184 -10.75 13.41 3.86
CA ASN A 184 -11.70 13.71 2.79
C ASN A 184 -11.49 15.14 2.29
N SER A 185 -10.88 15.25 1.10
CA SER A 185 -10.50 16.56 0.52
C SER A 185 -11.67 17.33 -0.09
N GLY A 186 -12.78 16.66 -0.40
CA GLY A 186 -13.94 17.27 -1.05
C GLY A 186 -14.95 17.85 -0.06
N THR A 187 -14.99 17.31 1.17
CA THR A 187 -15.88 17.77 2.25
C THR A 187 -15.14 18.44 3.42
N ASP A 188 -13.82 18.67 3.28
CA ASP A 188 -12.96 19.24 4.33
C ASP A 188 -13.08 18.50 5.68
N SER A 189 -13.21 17.17 5.64
CA SER A 189 -13.50 16.34 6.81
C SER A 189 -12.47 15.23 7.05
N LEU A 190 -12.47 14.72 8.28
CA LEU A 190 -11.75 13.52 8.68
C LEU A 190 -12.78 12.51 9.21
N ASN A 191 -12.86 11.34 8.59
CA ASN A 191 -13.68 10.24 9.09
C ASN A 191 -12.82 9.29 9.91
N ILE A 192 -13.30 8.88 11.09
CA ILE A 192 -12.70 7.82 11.90
C ILE A 192 -13.73 6.70 12.00
N LEU A 193 -13.39 5.53 11.48
CA LEU A 193 -14.19 4.32 11.52
C LEU A 193 -13.62 3.43 12.62
N LEU A 194 -14.36 3.33 13.72
CA LEU A 194 -13.94 2.53 14.87
C LEU A 194 -14.29 1.05 14.68
N GLN A 195 -13.37 0.15 15.01
CA GLN A 195 -13.64 -1.28 15.00
C GLN A 195 -14.35 -1.69 16.30
N THR A 196 -15.68 -1.79 16.26
CA THR A 196 -16.47 -1.96 17.50
C THR A 196 -16.74 -3.42 17.92
N CYS A 197 -16.37 -4.42 17.13
CA CYS A 197 -16.71 -5.83 17.35
C CYS A 197 -15.49 -6.74 17.32
#